data_AF-A0A328RQ44-F1
#
_entry.id   AF-A0A328RQ44-F1
#
_cell.length_a   1.000
_cell.length_b   1.000
_cell.length_c   1.000
_cell.angle_alpha   90.00
_cell.angle_beta   90.00
_cell.angle_gamma   90.00
#
_symmetry.space_group_name_H-M   'P 1'
#
loop_
_entity.id
_entity.type
_entity.pdbx_description
1 polymer ?
#
loop_
_entity_poly.entity_id
_entity_poly.type
_entity_poly.pdbx_seq_one_letter_code
_entity_poly.pdbx_strand_id
1 'polypeptide(L)'
;MKVLSIESTPNPRTIKLLLDVHLEKGKSFSVSTGDTIKKDTPEIISRLLEVDGINNILYFTNFIAVSKSSMKHPWASILIRAQEIINGPGQPLIKEFRVSSNPTLLYAEVQVSIQYFRDIPMQVKLTNQTSSKKIPLPEKFMTSIKKAATTSQNMLMERLWKDVDIRFGELDIVEQILLDELDAVYTEEKLFDLVNQSINMSLSNKLEDPLKSSNPPTKDADWKKRFKTLDDLGNDIDKYLDDILSFSTDQNFSVRRLAIAFLGQSTSEKALSRLIDALADPSVSIRRTAGDCLSDIGNKRAIPAMINALNDKSRLVRWRAARFLYELGDKTALAALHLVENSPEFEVSLQVKQAIHRIQTGKSEIDPMWKQLSKNG
;
A
#
# COMPACT_ATOMS: atom_id res chain seq x y z
N MET A 1 33.40 16.50 -11.54
CA MET A 1 32.16 15.71 -11.64
C MET A 1 31.41 15.90 -10.34
N LYS A 2 30.10 16.16 -10.43
CA LYS A 2 29.18 16.31 -9.30
C LYS A 2 27.82 15.74 -9.68
N VAL A 3 27.13 15.16 -8.71
CA VAL A 3 25.73 14.76 -8.85
C VAL A 3 24.85 16.02 -8.78
N LEU A 4 24.05 16.25 -9.82
CA LEU A 4 23.08 17.34 -9.92
C LEU A 4 21.72 16.93 -9.33
N SER A 5 21.26 15.73 -9.67
CA SER A 5 19.96 15.22 -9.25
C SER A 5 19.93 13.69 -9.31
N ILE A 6 18.90 13.12 -8.69
CA ILE A 6 18.69 11.67 -8.60
C ILE A 6 17.31 11.35 -9.16
N GLU A 7 17.26 10.42 -10.11
CA GLU A 7 16.01 9.99 -10.75
C GLU A 7 15.74 8.51 -10.50
N SER A 8 14.52 8.19 -10.10
CA SER A 8 14.04 6.81 -10.04
C SER A 8 13.86 6.27 -11.45
N THR A 9 14.21 5.00 -11.65
CA THR A 9 13.88 4.29 -12.90
C THR A 9 12.65 3.40 -12.71
N PRO A 10 12.00 2.92 -13.79
CA PRO A 10 10.94 1.92 -13.69
C PRO A 10 11.39 0.63 -12.99
N ASN A 11 12.71 0.36 -12.93
CA ASN A 11 13.27 -0.71 -12.14
C ASN A 11 13.56 -0.20 -10.71
N PRO A 12 12.87 -0.69 -9.66
CA PRO A 12 13.05 -0.24 -8.29
C PRO A 12 14.44 -0.59 -7.70
N ARG A 13 15.23 -1.43 -8.39
CA ARG A 13 16.61 -1.75 -8.06
C ARG A 13 17.64 -0.85 -8.73
N THR A 14 17.21 0.11 -9.54
CA THR A 14 18.12 1.00 -10.28
C THR A 14 17.71 2.46 -10.11
N ILE A 15 18.69 3.30 -9.80
CA ILE A 15 18.54 4.75 -9.67
C ILE A 15 19.56 5.42 -10.59
N LYS A 16 19.17 6.52 -11.24
CA LYS A 16 20.07 7.36 -12.04
C LYS A 16 20.57 8.54 -11.23
N LEU A 17 21.87 8.77 -11.27
CA LEU A 17 22.56 9.95 -10.74
C LEU A 17 22.92 10.83 -11.93
N LEU A 18 22.24 11.96 -12.10
CA LEU A 18 22.59 12.91 -13.15
C LEU A 18 23.81 13.72 -12.73
N LEU A 19 24.69 13.97 -13.69
CA LEU A 19 25.99 14.58 -13.49
C LEU A 19 26.08 15.93 -14.22
N ASP A 20 26.94 16.80 -13.69
CA ASP A 20 27.33 18.07 -14.29
C ASP A 20 28.21 17.91 -15.55
N VAL A 21 28.71 16.71 -15.81
CA VAL A 21 29.60 16.39 -16.92
C VAL A 21 28.97 15.37 -17.87
N HIS A 22 29.29 15.49 -19.15
CA HIS A 22 28.88 14.58 -20.20
C HIS A 22 30.06 13.73 -20.66
N LEU A 23 29.82 12.43 -20.86
CA LEU A 23 30.71 11.55 -21.60
C LEU A 23 30.78 11.98 -23.06
N GLU A 24 31.93 11.73 -23.69
CA GLU A 24 32.12 11.92 -25.12
C GLU A 24 31.08 11.12 -25.92
N LYS A 25 30.62 11.71 -27.02
CA LYS A 25 29.53 11.17 -27.84
C LYS A 25 29.89 9.75 -28.32
N GLY A 26 29.08 8.77 -27.93
CA GLY A 26 29.26 7.35 -28.29
C GLY A 26 29.99 6.50 -27.24
N LYS A 27 30.50 7.08 -26.14
CA LYS A 27 31.09 6.31 -25.03
C LYS A 27 30.03 5.92 -23.99
N SER A 28 30.07 4.66 -23.55
CA SER A 28 29.25 4.14 -22.47
C SER A 28 30.02 3.05 -21.72
N PHE A 29 29.78 2.93 -20.42
CA PHE A 29 30.40 1.91 -19.59
C PHE A 29 29.32 1.17 -18.83
N SER A 30 29.28 -0.16 -18.96
CA SER A 30 28.40 -1.03 -18.18
C SER A 30 29.28 -2.08 -17.52
N VAL A 31 29.27 -2.13 -16.18
CA VAL A 31 30.14 -3.04 -15.42
C VAL A 31 29.35 -3.60 -14.24
N SER A 32 29.33 -4.93 -14.12
CA SER A 32 28.71 -5.66 -13.01
C SER A 32 29.75 -6.25 -12.08
N THR A 33 29.35 -6.56 -10.85
CA THR A 33 30.21 -7.24 -9.87
C THR A 33 30.63 -8.60 -10.41
N GLY A 34 31.95 -8.81 -10.58
CA GLY A 34 32.54 -10.03 -11.13
C GLY A 34 33.03 -9.89 -12.58
N ASP A 35 32.75 -8.78 -13.27
CA ASP A 35 33.27 -8.53 -14.62
C ASP A 35 34.76 -8.14 -14.60
N THR A 36 35.51 -8.56 -15.62
CA THR A 36 36.88 -8.07 -15.85
C THR A 36 36.83 -6.61 -16.28
N ILE A 37 37.27 -5.70 -15.40
CA ILE A 37 37.26 -4.26 -15.66
C ILE A 37 38.24 -3.92 -16.81
N LYS A 38 37.76 -3.23 -17.84
CA LYS A 38 38.58 -2.80 -18.97
C LYS A 38 39.53 -1.68 -18.53
N LYS A 39 40.73 -1.62 -19.12
CA LYS A 39 41.76 -0.62 -18.78
C LYS A 39 41.30 0.83 -18.98
N ASP A 40 40.32 1.04 -19.85
CA ASP A 40 39.78 2.36 -20.21
C ASP A 40 38.55 2.76 -19.35
N THR A 41 38.17 1.94 -18.37
CA THR A 41 37.03 2.22 -17.47
C THR A 41 37.40 3.34 -16.49
N PRO A 42 36.57 4.41 -16.36
CA PRO A 42 36.81 5.46 -15.38
C PRO A 42 36.90 4.93 -13.95
N GLU A 43 37.90 5.39 -13.19
CA GLU A 43 38.17 4.96 -11.80
C GLU A 43 36.95 5.10 -10.88
N ILE A 44 36.11 6.11 -11.13
CA ILE A 44 34.87 6.35 -10.41
C ILE A 44 33.89 5.17 -10.48
N ILE A 45 33.85 4.44 -11.59
CA ILE A 45 32.99 3.26 -11.74
C ILE A 45 33.49 2.11 -10.87
N SER A 46 34.80 1.88 -10.85
CA SER A 46 35.43 0.85 -10.01
C SER A 46 35.16 1.11 -8.53
N ARG A 47 35.36 2.35 -8.08
CA ARG A 47 35.10 2.76 -6.69
C ARG A 47 33.62 2.65 -6.31
N LEU A 48 32.71 2.94 -7.23
CA LEU A 48 31.28 2.78 -6.98
C LEU A 48 30.90 1.30 -6.87
N LEU A 49 31.52 0.39 -7.64
CA LEU A 49 31.25 -1.05 -7.52
C LEU A 49 31.71 -1.66 -6.19
N GLU A 50 32.64 -1.02 -5.48
CA GLU A 50 33.09 -1.42 -4.14
C GLU A 50 32.10 -1.05 -3.02
N VAL A 51 31.06 -0.24 -3.31
CA VAL A 51 30.04 0.12 -2.33
C VAL A 51 29.15 -1.09 -2.05
N ASP A 52 29.07 -1.46 -0.77
CA ASP A 52 28.24 -2.58 -0.32
C ASP A 52 26.79 -2.43 -0.79
N GLY A 53 26.28 -3.48 -1.45
CA GLY A 53 24.95 -3.52 -2.03
C GLY A 53 24.83 -3.06 -3.48
N ILE A 54 25.85 -2.48 -4.12
CA ILE A 54 25.86 -2.22 -5.58
C ILE A 54 26.26 -3.49 -6.34
N ASN A 55 25.52 -3.85 -7.40
CA ASN A 55 25.87 -4.99 -8.26
C ASN A 55 26.12 -4.65 -9.73
N ASN A 56 25.66 -3.50 -10.21
CA ASN A 56 25.81 -3.10 -11.60
C ASN A 56 25.79 -1.57 -11.72
N ILE A 57 26.66 -1.06 -12.59
CA ILE A 57 26.78 0.36 -12.88
C ILE A 57 26.76 0.57 -14.39
N LEU A 58 25.88 1.47 -14.83
CA LEU A 58 25.84 1.96 -16.20
C LEU A 58 26.17 3.46 -16.21
N TYR A 59 27.30 3.85 -16.77
CA TYR A 59 27.61 5.25 -17.05
C TYR A 59 27.33 5.55 -18.52
N PHE A 60 26.32 6.38 -18.78
CA PHE A 60 25.90 6.77 -20.12
C PHE A 60 25.60 8.26 -20.16
N THR A 61 26.06 8.93 -21.23
CA THR A 61 25.90 10.38 -21.43
C THR A 61 26.29 11.19 -20.20
N ASN A 62 25.31 11.69 -19.46
CA ASN A 62 25.46 12.56 -18.29
C ASN A 62 24.86 11.93 -17.03
N PHE A 63 24.68 10.61 -16.98
CA PHE A 63 24.17 9.95 -15.79
C PHE A 63 24.86 8.63 -15.49
N ILE A 64 24.93 8.30 -14.21
CA ILE A 64 25.34 6.98 -13.73
C ILE A 64 24.10 6.28 -13.18
N ALA A 65 23.68 5.19 -13.81
CA ALA A 65 22.68 4.30 -13.25
C ALA A 65 23.37 3.31 -12.30
N VAL A 66 23.04 3.41 -11.02
CA VAL A 66 23.48 2.50 -9.98
C VAL A 66 22.39 1.46 -9.77
N SER A 67 22.75 0.18 -9.78
CA SER A 67 21.84 -0.91 -9.47
C SER A 67 22.28 -1.68 -8.23
N LYS A 68 21.33 -2.09 -7.40
CA LYS A 68 21.60 -2.83 -6.16
C LYS A 68 21.40 -4.34 -6.31
N SER A 69 22.25 -5.10 -5.60
CA SER A 69 22.25 -6.57 -5.54
C SER A 69 20.96 -7.14 -4.93
N SER A 70 20.40 -6.44 -3.95
CA SER A 70 19.23 -6.88 -3.18
C SER A 70 18.40 -5.71 -2.69
N MET A 71 17.08 -5.91 -2.58
CA MET A 71 16.18 -4.93 -1.98
C MET A 71 16.45 -4.67 -0.50
N LYS A 72 17.18 -5.57 0.16
CA LYS A 72 17.58 -5.45 1.56
C LYS A 72 18.61 -4.34 1.80
N HIS A 73 19.38 -3.92 0.79
CA HIS A 73 20.28 -2.78 0.92
C HIS A 73 19.49 -1.47 0.76
N PRO A 74 19.48 -0.59 1.79
CA PRO A 74 18.75 0.66 1.75
C PRO A 74 19.44 1.64 0.79
N TRP A 75 18.64 2.32 -0.05
CA TRP A 75 19.17 3.32 -0.99
C TRP A 75 19.88 4.46 -0.30
N ALA A 76 19.45 4.86 0.91
CA ALA A 76 20.10 5.92 1.67
C ALA A 76 21.61 5.67 1.85
N SER A 77 21.99 4.48 2.30
CA SER A 77 23.41 4.13 2.53
C SER A 77 24.21 4.08 1.24
N ILE A 78 23.63 3.51 0.18
CA ILE A 78 24.26 3.41 -1.14
C ILE A 78 24.47 4.81 -1.74
N LEU A 79 23.45 5.67 -1.69
CA LEU A 79 23.47 7.00 -2.29
C LEU A 79 24.40 7.96 -1.55
N ILE A 80 24.45 7.90 -0.21
CA ILE A 80 25.42 8.67 0.58
C ILE A 80 26.83 8.33 0.11
N ARG A 81 27.16 7.03 0.06
CA ARG A 81 28.51 6.59 -0.32
C ARG A 81 28.84 6.88 -1.78
N ALA A 82 27.87 6.68 -2.69
CA ALA A 82 28.03 6.99 -4.11
C ALA A 82 28.25 8.48 -4.33
N GLN A 83 27.53 9.36 -3.62
CA GLN A 83 27.73 10.80 -3.71
C GLN A 83 29.08 11.24 -3.14
N GLU A 84 29.55 10.65 -2.05
CA GLU A 84 30.90 10.92 -1.53
C GLU A 84 31.99 10.59 -2.56
N ILE A 85 31.82 9.47 -3.27
CA ILE A 85 32.75 9.03 -4.32
C ILE A 85 32.70 9.97 -5.53
N ILE A 86 31.51 10.43 -5.93
CA ILE A 86 31.32 11.26 -7.13
C ILE A 86 31.67 12.74 -6.89
N ASN A 87 31.21 13.32 -5.78
CA ASN A 87 31.37 14.75 -5.46
C ASN A 87 32.73 15.06 -4.82
N GLY A 88 33.40 14.05 -4.25
CA GLY A 88 34.66 14.20 -3.52
C GLY A 88 34.46 14.50 -2.02
N PRO A 89 35.51 14.27 -1.20
CA PRO A 89 35.44 14.43 0.26
C PRO A 89 35.17 15.89 0.66
N GLY A 90 34.26 16.09 1.61
CA GLY A 90 33.95 17.41 2.19
C GLY A 90 33.01 18.29 1.37
N GLN A 91 32.50 17.84 0.22
CA GLN A 91 31.42 18.56 -0.48
C GLN A 91 30.06 18.22 0.13
N PRO A 92 29.17 19.22 0.30
CA PRO A 92 27.87 18.99 0.91
C PRO A 92 27.07 17.97 0.10
N LEU A 93 26.56 16.94 0.76
CA LEU A 93 25.49 16.09 0.22
C LEU A 93 24.36 17.00 -0.27
N ILE A 94 23.73 16.66 -1.39
CA ILE A 94 22.53 17.38 -1.84
C ILE A 94 21.58 17.41 -0.63
N LYS A 95 21.28 18.61 -0.12
CA LYS A 95 20.71 18.86 1.22
C LYS A 95 19.31 18.26 1.45
N GLU A 96 18.74 17.57 0.47
CA GLU A 96 17.40 16.98 0.49
C GLU A 96 17.32 15.61 1.18
N PHE A 97 18.44 15.00 1.58
CA PHE A 97 18.43 13.75 2.35
C PHE A 97 18.81 13.98 3.81
N ARG A 98 17.88 14.58 4.59
CA ARG A 98 17.86 14.27 6.02
C ARG A 98 17.29 12.86 6.15
N VAL A 99 18.16 11.87 6.32
CA VAL A 99 17.77 10.61 6.96
C VAL A 99 17.31 11.01 8.36
N SER A 100 16.01 11.24 8.52
CA SER A 100 15.44 11.22 9.86
C SER A 100 15.71 9.81 10.38
N SER A 101 16.60 9.69 11.35
CA SER A 101 16.59 8.63 12.34
C SER A 101 15.31 8.75 13.18
N ASN A 102 14.16 8.69 12.52
CA ASN A 102 12.88 8.44 13.15
C ASN A 102 12.54 6.97 12.85
N PRO A 103 12.23 6.16 13.87
CA PRO A 103 11.79 4.78 13.69
C PRO A 103 10.35 4.77 13.16
N THR A 104 10.11 5.31 11.97
CA THR A 104 8.82 5.25 11.27
C THR A 104 8.80 4.11 10.24
N LEU A 105 9.58 3.04 10.50
CA LEU A 105 9.36 1.71 9.94
C LEU A 105 8.22 1.05 10.72
N LEU A 106 7.01 1.55 10.55
CA LEU A 106 5.78 0.87 10.93
C LEU A 106 4.76 1.28 9.85
N TYR A 107 4.01 0.33 9.32
CA TYR A 107 3.03 0.46 8.22
C TYR A 107 3.60 0.33 6.80
N ALA A 108 4.28 -0.79 6.54
CA ALA A 108 4.41 -1.30 5.18
C ALA A 108 3.02 -1.76 4.67
N GLU A 109 2.73 -1.48 3.40
CA GLU A 109 1.62 -2.11 2.69
C GLU A 109 1.83 -3.62 2.63
N VAL A 110 0.79 -4.36 2.97
CA VAL A 110 0.74 -5.81 2.92
C VAL A 110 -0.38 -6.20 1.99
N GLN A 111 -0.04 -6.67 0.79
CA GLN A 111 -0.98 -7.28 -0.13
C GLN A 111 -1.39 -8.65 0.41
N VAL A 112 -2.69 -8.87 0.52
CA VAL A 112 -3.29 -10.11 1.00
C VAL A 112 -3.91 -10.86 -0.19
N SER A 113 -3.40 -12.06 -0.45
CA SER A 113 -4.02 -13.00 -1.38
C SER A 113 -4.39 -14.27 -0.61
N ILE A 114 -5.56 -14.83 -0.89
CA ILE A 114 -5.99 -16.10 -0.30
C ILE A 114 -6.13 -17.13 -1.41
N GLN A 115 -5.59 -18.33 -1.19
CA GLN A 115 -5.81 -19.46 -2.06
C GLN A 115 -7.04 -20.23 -1.61
N TYR A 116 -7.92 -20.53 -2.56
CA TYR A 116 -9.16 -21.27 -2.34
C TYR A 116 -9.15 -22.60 -3.10
N PHE A 117 -9.89 -23.57 -2.59
CA PHE A 117 -10.34 -24.76 -3.30
C PHE A 117 -11.85 -24.88 -3.11
N ARG A 118 -12.62 -24.72 -4.20
CA ARG A 118 -14.09 -24.71 -4.19
C ARG A 118 -14.68 -23.82 -3.08
N ASP A 119 -14.21 -22.56 -3.06
CA ASP A 119 -14.56 -21.51 -2.08
C ASP A 119 -14.19 -21.79 -0.61
N ILE A 120 -13.51 -22.90 -0.32
CA ILE A 120 -12.88 -23.15 0.98
C ILE A 120 -11.46 -22.56 0.98
N PRO A 121 -11.14 -21.61 1.89
CA PRO A 121 -9.79 -21.06 2.04
C PRO A 121 -8.77 -22.14 2.43
N MET A 122 -7.57 -22.07 1.86
CA MET A 122 -6.48 -23.03 2.11
C MET A 122 -5.26 -22.40 2.79
N GLN A 123 -4.77 -21.31 2.20
CA GLN A 123 -3.58 -20.61 2.67
C GLN A 123 -3.66 -19.13 2.32
N VAL A 124 -3.05 -18.32 3.16
CA VAL A 124 -2.87 -16.89 2.97
C VAL A 124 -1.48 -16.64 2.41
N LYS A 125 -1.36 -15.72 1.46
CA LYS A 125 -0.11 -15.12 1.05
C LYS A 125 -0.12 -13.64 1.42
N LEU A 126 0.79 -13.25 2.30
CA LEU A 126 1.06 -11.86 2.64
C LEU A 126 2.31 -11.41 1.90
N THR A 127 2.23 -10.28 1.20
CA THR A 127 3.36 -9.74 0.45
C THR A 127 3.51 -8.27 0.77
N ASN A 128 4.68 -7.87 1.26
CA ASN A 128 5.07 -6.47 1.36
C ASN A 128 6.18 -6.17 0.34
N GLN A 129 6.72 -4.95 0.37
CA GLN A 129 7.76 -4.54 -0.57
C GLN A 129 9.08 -5.33 -0.46
N THR A 130 9.33 -6.02 0.66
CA THR A 130 10.63 -6.62 0.99
C THR A 130 10.58 -8.14 1.14
N SER A 131 9.41 -8.71 1.38
CA SER A 131 9.22 -10.11 1.78
C SER A 131 7.82 -10.62 1.42
N SER A 132 7.72 -11.93 1.24
CA SER A 132 6.45 -12.63 1.04
C SER A 132 6.39 -13.84 1.97
N LYS A 133 5.27 -14.01 2.66
CA LYS A 133 5.01 -15.08 3.62
C LYS A 133 3.77 -15.85 3.15
N LYS A 134 3.87 -17.18 3.07
CA LYS A 134 2.73 -18.07 2.83
C LYS A 134 2.40 -18.81 4.12
N ILE A 135 1.14 -18.73 4.54
CA ILE A 135 0.69 -19.19 5.84
C ILE A 135 -0.46 -20.16 5.61
N PRO A 136 -0.34 -21.44 6.03
CA PRO A 136 -1.44 -22.39 5.96
C PRO A 136 -2.53 -22.02 6.98
N LEU A 137 -3.79 -22.29 6.64
CA LEU A 137 -4.89 -22.08 7.58
C LEU A 137 -5.01 -23.22 8.61
N PRO A 138 -5.70 -22.98 9.74
CA PRO A 138 -5.91 -23.99 10.78
C PRO A 138 -6.48 -25.31 10.28
N GLU A 139 -6.29 -26.38 11.06
CA GLU A 139 -6.58 -27.77 10.67
C GLU A 139 -8.03 -28.00 10.20
N LYS A 140 -9.00 -27.25 10.74
CA LYS A 140 -10.42 -27.34 10.33
C LYS A 140 -10.60 -27.09 8.82
N PHE A 141 -9.86 -26.13 8.25
CA PHE A 141 -9.91 -25.82 6.82
C PHE A 141 -9.34 -26.98 6.01
N MET A 142 -8.17 -27.49 6.40
CA MET A 142 -7.52 -28.62 5.73
C MET A 142 -8.37 -29.88 5.76
N THR A 143 -9.07 -30.13 6.86
CA THR A 143 -10.00 -31.26 6.99
C THR A 143 -11.19 -31.12 6.04
N SER A 144 -11.79 -29.92 5.95
CA SER A 144 -12.88 -29.63 5.02
C SER A 144 -12.43 -29.76 3.56
N ILE A 145 -11.26 -29.24 3.23
CA ILE A 145 -10.66 -29.36 1.89
C ILE A 145 -10.45 -30.83 1.51
N LYS A 146 -9.93 -31.67 2.42
CA LYS A 146 -9.76 -33.11 2.17
C LYS A 146 -11.09 -33.80 1.84
N LYS A 147 -12.16 -33.44 2.56
CA LYS A 147 -13.51 -33.97 2.31
C LYS A 147 -14.04 -33.51 0.94
N ALA A 148 -13.93 -32.23 0.64
CA ALA A 148 -14.33 -31.66 -0.64
C ALA A 148 -13.55 -32.25 -1.83
N ALA A 149 -12.27 -32.56 -1.64
CA ALA A 149 -11.39 -33.08 -2.67
C ALA A 149 -11.70 -34.53 -3.09
N THR A 150 -12.51 -35.27 -2.33
CA THR A 150 -12.89 -36.67 -2.65
C THR A 150 -13.58 -36.82 -4.00
N THR A 151 -14.26 -35.77 -4.47
CA THR A 151 -14.97 -35.72 -5.76
C THR A 151 -14.17 -35.02 -6.85
N SER A 152 -12.97 -34.51 -6.54
CA SER A 152 -12.13 -33.78 -7.48
C SER A 152 -11.24 -34.75 -8.26
N GLN A 153 -11.25 -34.66 -9.59
CA GLN A 153 -10.36 -35.44 -10.45
C GLN A 153 -8.91 -34.94 -10.36
N ASN A 154 -8.70 -33.63 -10.18
CA ASN A 154 -7.38 -33.03 -10.04
C ASN A 154 -7.41 -31.76 -9.19
N MET A 155 -7.26 -31.96 -7.88
CA MET A 155 -7.35 -30.91 -6.88
C MET A 155 -6.36 -29.76 -7.12
N LEU A 156 -5.19 -30.02 -7.73
CA LEU A 156 -4.19 -28.98 -7.97
C LEU A 156 -4.66 -27.95 -9.00
N MET A 157 -5.42 -28.39 -10.00
CA MET A 157 -5.90 -27.54 -11.10
C MET A 157 -7.11 -26.68 -10.71
N GLU A 158 -7.81 -27.06 -9.64
CA GLU A 158 -9.00 -26.35 -9.15
C GLU A 158 -8.68 -25.24 -8.12
N ARG A 159 -7.40 -25.08 -7.75
CA ARG A 159 -6.98 -24.06 -6.78
C ARG A 159 -6.93 -22.68 -7.41
N LEU A 160 -7.50 -21.69 -6.73
CA LEU A 160 -7.58 -20.32 -7.21
C LEU A 160 -6.98 -19.35 -6.20
N TRP A 161 -6.06 -18.50 -6.65
CA TRP A 161 -5.63 -17.33 -5.87
C TRP A 161 -6.58 -16.18 -6.14
N LYS A 162 -7.12 -15.58 -5.08
CA LYS A 162 -7.89 -14.34 -5.14
C LYS A 162 -7.14 -13.27 -4.34
N ASP A 163 -6.89 -12.12 -4.96
CA ASP A 163 -6.42 -10.94 -4.24
C ASP A 163 -7.60 -10.35 -3.48
N VAL A 164 -7.46 -10.23 -2.15
CA VAL A 164 -8.56 -9.90 -1.25
C VAL A 164 -8.54 -8.41 -0.93
N ASP A 165 -7.47 -7.95 -0.29
CA ASP A 165 -7.33 -6.55 0.10
C ASP A 165 -5.87 -6.16 0.37
N ILE A 166 -5.69 -4.88 0.73
CA ILE A 166 -4.41 -4.32 1.19
C ILE A 166 -4.54 -4.01 2.67
N ARG A 167 -3.65 -4.58 3.47
CA ARG A 167 -3.50 -4.34 4.91
C ARG A 167 -2.25 -3.52 5.18
N PHE A 168 -2.15 -3.01 6.41
CA PHE A 168 -1.06 -2.12 6.80
C PHE A 168 -0.58 -2.47 8.19
N GLY A 169 0.73 -2.59 8.34
CA GLY A 169 1.37 -2.94 9.60
C GLY A 169 2.48 -3.97 9.40
N GLU A 170 2.94 -4.55 10.51
CA GLU A 170 3.89 -5.65 10.50
C GLU A 170 3.23 -6.93 9.97
N LEU A 171 3.97 -7.72 9.18
CA LEU A 171 3.44 -8.93 8.55
C LEU A 171 2.85 -9.90 9.58
N ASP A 172 3.51 -10.10 10.72
CA ASP A 172 3.05 -11.03 11.75
C ASP A 172 1.77 -10.53 12.46
N ILE A 173 1.61 -9.21 12.61
CA ILE A 173 0.39 -8.62 13.17
C ILE A 173 -0.76 -8.76 12.17
N VAL A 174 -0.50 -8.48 10.89
CA VAL A 174 -1.50 -8.62 9.82
C VAL A 174 -1.93 -10.07 9.68
N GLU A 175 -0.99 -11.02 9.76
CA GLU A 175 -1.26 -12.45 9.77
C GLU A 175 -2.22 -12.84 10.89
N GLN A 176 -1.89 -12.50 12.14
CA GLN A 176 -2.72 -12.87 13.29
C GLN A 176 -4.15 -12.34 13.14
N ILE A 177 -4.29 -11.06 12.78
CA ILE A 177 -5.59 -10.43 12.56
C ILE A 177 -6.37 -11.17 11.48
N LEU A 178 -5.73 -11.47 10.35
CA LEU A 178 -6.41 -12.11 9.22
C LEU A 178 -6.81 -13.56 9.53
N LEU A 179 -5.96 -14.31 10.23
CA LEU A 179 -6.29 -15.66 10.69
C LEU A 179 -7.48 -15.64 11.63
N ASP A 180 -7.53 -14.68 12.55
CA ASP A 180 -8.65 -14.51 13.49
C ASP A 180 -9.94 -14.07 12.77
N GLU A 181 -9.85 -13.19 11.77
CA GLU A 181 -10.99 -12.77 10.91
C GLU A 181 -11.53 -13.97 10.10
N LEU A 182 -10.65 -14.75 9.47
CA LEU A 182 -11.04 -15.94 8.71
C LEU A 182 -11.65 -17.02 9.61
N ASP A 183 -11.10 -17.21 10.81
CA ASP A 183 -11.63 -18.15 11.78
C ASP A 183 -13.04 -17.76 12.24
N ALA A 184 -13.31 -16.46 12.40
CA ALA A 184 -14.62 -15.92 12.75
C ALA A 184 -15.67 -16.12 11.64
N VAL A 185 -15.27 -15.89 10.38
CA VAL A 185 -16.18 -16.00 9.22
C VAL A 185 -16.47 -17.46 8.89
N TYR A 186 -15.43 -18.31 8.83
CA TYR A 186 -15.54 -19.71 8.46
C TYR A 186 -15.77 -20.59 9.69
N THR A 187 -17.01 -20.56 10.17
CA THR A 187 -17.52 -21.46 11.21
C THR A 187 -17.53 -22.92 10.73
N GLU A 188 -17.62 -23.87 11.66
CA GLU A 188 -17.73 -25.29 11.31
C GLU A 188 -18.96 -25.56 10.43
N GLU A 189 -20.08 -24.90 10.72
CA GLU A 189 -21.31 -24.94 9.92
C GLU A 189 -21.08 -24.44 8.48
N LYS A 190 -20.49 -23.25 8.31
CA LYS A 190 -20.18 -22.70 6.98
C LYS A 190 -19.24 -23.62 6.19
N LEU A 191 -18.23 -24.18 6.84
CA LEU A 191 -17.32 -25.12 6.20
C LEU A 191 -18.02 -26.43 5.82
N PHE A 192 -18.92 -26.95 6.65
CA PHE A 192 -19.72 -28.12 6.35
C PHE A 192 -20.61 -27.90 5.11
N ASP A 193 -21.27 -26.75 5.02
CA ASP A 193 -22.10 -26.40 3.88
C ASP A 193 -21.30 -26.27 2.59
N LEU A 194 -20.15 -25.61 2.63
CA LEU A 194 -19.24 -25.51 1.49
C LEU A 194 -18.75 -26.89 1.02
N VAL A 195 -18.45 -27.80 1.97
CA VAL A 195 -18.08 -29.17 1.63
C VAL A 195 -19.24 -29.90 0.94
N ASN A 196 -20.46 -29.83 1.47
CA ASN A 196 -21.61 -30.50 0.87
C ASN A 196 -21.91 -29.94 -0.53
N GLN A 197 -21.85 -28.61 -0.70
CA GLN A 197 -22.01 -27.97 -2.00
C GLN A 197 -20.93 -28.42 -2.99
N SER A 198 -19.70 -28.53 -2.52
CA SER A 198 -18.57 -28.98 -3.35
C SER A 198 -18.72 -30.43 -3.82
N ILE A 199 -19.32 -31.31 -3.01
CA ILE A 199 -19.55 -32.72 -3.33
C ILE A 199 -20.74 -32.88 -4.27
N ASN A 200 -21.80 -32.08 -4.08
CA ASN A 200 -23.06 -32.17 -4.83
C ASN A 200 -23.04 -31.37 -6.14
N MET A 201 -21.88 -30.92 -6.62
CA MET A 201 -21.74 -30.01 -7.75
C MET A 201 -22.11 -30.69 -9.09
N SER A 202 -23.40 -30.75 -9.42
CA SER A 202 -23.86 -30.87 -10.82
C SER A 202 -23.64 -29.54 -11.53
N LEU A 203 -23.01 -29.59 -12.70
CA LEU A 203 -22.69 -28.44 -13.56
C LEU A 203 -23.94 -27.62 -13.99
N SER A 204 -24.50 -26.78 -13.12
CA SER A 204 -25.37 -25.65 -13.52
C SER A 204 -25.84 -24.85 -12.32
N ASN A 205 -25.17 -23.72 -12.08
CA ASN A 205 -25.73 -22.39 -11.84
C ASN A 205 -24.73 -21.57 -11.03
N LYS A 206 -24.63 -20.28 -11.37
CA LYS A 206 -23.84 -19.30 -10.65
C LYS A 206 -24.11 -19.46 -9.15
N LEU A 207 -23.05 -19.72 -8.41
CA LEU A 207 -23.02 -19.74 -6.96
C LEU A 207 -23.42 -18.33 -6.47
N GLU A 208 -24.70 -18.12 -6.20
CA GLU A 208 -25.09 -17.07 -5.26
C GLU A 208 -24.51 -17.46 -3.91
N ASP A 209 -23.77 -16.55 -3.28
CA ASP A 209 -23.13 -16.74 -1.98
C ASP A 209 -24.21 -17.17 -0.96
N PRO A 210 -24.30 -18.48 -0.62
CA PRO A 210 -25.51 -19.05 -0.02
C PRO A 210 -25.74 -18.63 1.44
N LEU A 211 -24.90 -17.73 1.96
CA LEU A 211 -24.79 -17.43 3.39
C LEU A 211 -24.84 -15.94 3.73
N LYS A 212 -25.12 -15.05 2.76
CA LYS A 212 -25.44 -13.65 3.10
C LYS A 212 -26.74 -13.63 3.88
N SER A 213 -26.61 -13.47 5.19
CA SER A 213 -27.72 -13.44 6.11
C SER A 213 -28.36 -12.06 6.03
N SER A 214 -29.64 -12.00 5.69
CA SER A 214 -30.43 -10.76 5.79
C SER A 214 -30.82 -10.44 7.24
N ASN A 215 -30.17 -11.04 8.25
CA ASN A 215 -30.43 -10.77 9.66
C ASN A 215 -29.63 -9.56 10.16
N PRO A 216 -30.17 -8.81 11.14
CA PRO A 216 -29.42 -7.70 11.75
C PRO A 216 -28.16 -8.23 12.45
N PRO A 217 -27.05 -7.45 12.48
CA PRO A 217 -25.86 -7.90 13.15
C PRO A 217 -26.07 -7.93 14.67
N THR A 218 -25.45 -8.90 15.34
CA THR A 218 -25.70 -9.16 16.76
C THR A 218 -24.70 -8.43 17.65
N LYS A 219 -25.16 -7.93 18.81
CA LYS A 219 -24.30 -7.32 19.85
C LYS A 219 -23.86 -8.36 20.88
N ASP A 220 -23.29 -9.47 20.40
CA ASP A 220 -22.78 -10.56 21.25
C ASP A 220 -21.50 -10.12 22.00
N ALA A 221 -21.22 -10.73 23.16
CA ALA A 221 -19.98 -10.49 23.90
C ALA A 221 -18.72 -10.96 23.12
N ASP A 222 -18.86 -12.03 22.34
CA ASP A 222 -17.81 -12.55 21.47
C ASP A 222 -17.68 -11.71 20.19
N TRP A 223 -16.50 -11.11 19.99
CA TRP A 223 -16.22 -10.28 18.84
C TRP A 223 -16.26 -11.07 17.52
N LYS A 224 -15.96 -12.38 17.53
CA LYS A 224 -15.99 -13.22 16.32
C LYS A 224 -17.40 -13.33 15.78
N LYS A 225 -18.39 -13.49 16.66
CA LYS A 225 -19.81 -13.49 16.28
C LYS A 225 -20.24 -12.12 15.75
N ARG A 226 -19.86 -11.03 16.41
CA ARG A 226 -20.13 -9.66 15.91
C ARG A 226 -19.56 -9.46 14.51
N PHE A 227 -18.27 -9.79 14.33
CA PHE A 227 -17.56 -9.70 13.05
C PHE A 227 -18.25 -10.52 11.96
N LYS A 228 -18.56 -11.79 12.24
CA LYS A 228 -19.25 -12.68 11.31
C LYS A 228 -20.61 -12.10 10.89
N THR A 229 -21.44 -11.70 11.85
CA THR A 229 -22.77 -11.18 11.51
C THR A 229 -22.71 -9.86 10.74
N LEU A 230 -21.65 -9.08 10.94
CA LEU A 230 -21.39 -7.88 10.15
C LEU A 230 -20.90 -8.22 8.73
N ASP A 231 -20.02 -9.21 8.58
CA ASP A 231 -19.53 -9.72 7.29
C ASP A 231 -20.66 -10.32 6.44
N ASP A 232 -21.59 -11.02 7.08
CA ASP A 232 -22.74 -11.67 6.42
C ASP A 232 -23.79 -10.68 5.89
N LEU A 233 -23.75 -9.39 6.26
CA LEU A 233 -24.75 -8.37 5.85
C LEU A 233 -24.84 -8.20 4.32
N GLY A 234 -23.76 -8.49 3.60
CA GLY A 234 -23.71 -8.29 2.15
C GLY A 234 -23.89 -6.82 1.76
N ASN A 235 -24.88 -6.54 0.91
CA ASN A 235 -25.08 -5.21 0.30
C ASN A 235 -26.19 -4.39 0.99
N ASP A 236 -26.83 -4.90 2.05
CA ASP A 236 -27.97 -4.26 2.73
C ASP A 236 -27.54 -3.18 3.73
N ILE A 237 -26.58 -2.33 3.35
CA ILE A 237 -25.93 -1.37 4.27
C ILE A 237 -26.92 -0.35 4.81
N ASP A 238 -27.72 0.26 3.94
CA ASP A 238 -28.64 1.33 4.35
C ASP A 238 -29.75 0.81 5.28
N LYS A 239 -30.14 -0.47 5.13
CA LYS A 239 -31.11 -1.13 6.02
C LYS A 239 -30.57 -1.29 7.44
N TYR A 240 -29.28 -1.60 7.57
CA TYR A 240 -28.60 -1.85 8.85
C TYR A 240 -27.70 -0.70 9.30
N LEU A 241 -27.91 0.50 8.77
CA LEU A 241 -27.01 1.63 8.98
C LEU A 241 -26.81 1.95 10.47
N ASP A 242 -27.87 1.99 11.28
CA ASP A 242 -27.76 2.30 12.71
C ASP A 242 -27.01 1.21 13.49
N ASP A 243 -27.12 -0.06 13.08
CA ASP A 243 -26.36 -1.15 13.65
C ASP A 243 -24.87 -1.03 13.29
N ILE A 244 -24.56 -0.82 12.00
CA ILE A 244 -23.19 -0.63 11.50
C ILE A 244 -22.52 0.58 12.19
N LEU A 245 -23.26 1.67 12.37
CA LEU A 245 -22.80 2.84 13.12
C LEU A 245 -22.42 2.46 14.56
N SER A 246 -23.16 1.57 15.22
CA SER A 246 -22.78 1.11 16.56
C SER A 246 -21.46 0.30 16.56
N PHE A 247 -21.26 -0.59 15.58
CA PHE A 247 -20.03 -1.38 15.45
C PHE A 247 -18.81 -0.56 15.03
N SER A 248 -19.01 0.61 14.43
CA SER A 248 -17.91 1.53 14.10
C SER A 248 -17.14 2.04 15.32
N THR A 249 -17.62 1.78 16.54
CA THR A 249 -16.96 2.13 17.81
C THR A 249 -16.70 0.92 18.71
N ASP A 250 -16.77 -0.30 18.16
CA ASP A 250 -16.49 -1.56 18.88
C ASP A 250 -15.14 -1.56 19.62
N GLN A 251 -14.96 -2.39 20.64
CA GLN A 251 -13.63 -2.48 21.27
C GLN A 251 -12.64 -3.27 20.39
N ASN A 252 -13.15 -4.22 19.61
CA ASN A 252 -12.35 -5.05 18.73
C ASN A 252 -12.00 -4.29 17.43
N PHE A 253 -10.72 -4.32 17.08
CA PHE A 253 -10.19 -3.65 15.89
C PHE A 253 -10.82 -4.15 14.58
N SER A 254 -10.99 -5.47 14.42
CA SER A 254 -11.49 -6.07 13.18
C SER A 254 -12.95 -5.70 12.93
N VAL A 255 -13.79 -5.76 13.98
CA VAL A 255 -15.20 -5.34 13.93
C VAL A 255 -15.31 -3.87 13.55
N ARG A 256 -14.55 -3.00 14.23
CA ARG A 256 -14.50 -1.57 13.91
C ARG A 256 -14.09 -1.29 12.49
N ARG A 257 -12.99 -1.90 12.03
CA ARG A 257 -12.46 -1.68 10.67
C ARG A 257 -13.48 -2.10 9.61
N LEU A 258 -14.12 -3.25 9.81
CA LEU A 258 -15.16 -3.75 8.89
C LEU A 258 -16.37 -2.82 8.86
N ALA A 259 -16.82 -2.34 10.03
CA ALA A 259 -17.94 -1.38 10.10
C ALA A 259 -17.61 -0.07 9.36
N ILE A 260 -16.41 0.48 9.54
CA ILE A 260 -15.96 1.67 8.82
C ILE A 260 -15.91 1.42 7.30
N ALA A 261 -15.45 0.25 6.86
CA ALA A 261 -15.46 -0.11 5.45
C ALA A 261 -16.88 -0.21 4.87
N PHE A 262 -17.84 -0.77 5.61
CA PHE A 262 -19.25 -0.80 5.21
C PHE A 262 -19.86 0.60 5.13
N LEU A 263 -19.59 1.48 6.11
CA LEU A 263 -20.07 2.87 6.05
C LEU A 263 -19.58 3.60 4.79
N GLY A 264 -18.42 3.22 4.25
CA GLY A 264 -17.90 3.74 3.00
C GLY A 264 -18.75 3.46 1.75
N GLN A 265 -19.65 2.47 1.81
CA GLN A 265 -20.55 2.16 0.68
C GLN A 265 -21.96 2.76 0.88
N SER A 266 -22.22 3.45 2.01
CA SER A 266 -23.45 4.22 2.20
C SER A 266 -23.25 5.68 1.78
N THR A 267 -24.28 6.26 1.19
CA THR A 267 -24.33 7.70 0.84
C THR A 267 -25.00 8.54 1.95
N SER A 268 -25.36 7.91 3.07
CA SER A 268 -26.05 8.57 4.18
C SER A 268 -25.17 9.62 4.88
N GLU A 269 -25.81 10.73 5.27
CA GLU A 269 -25.18 11.81 6.04
C GLU A 269 -24.66 11.33 7.41
N LYS A 270 -25.31 10.34 8.01
CA LYS A 270 -24.82 9.73 9.26
C LYS A 270 -23.51 8.95 9.02
N ALA A 271 -23.45 8.20 7.91
CA ALA A 271 -22.25 7.45 7.53
C ALA A 271 -21.08 8.41 7.25
N LEU A 272 -21.33 9.47 6.47
CA LEU A 272 -20.34 10.51 6.19
C LEU A 272 -19.78 11.15 7.48
N SER A 273 -20.67 11.54 8.40
CA SER A 273 -20.27 12.14 9.68
C SER A 273 -19.40 11.16 10.49
N ARG A 274 -19.79 9.89 10.55
CA ARG A 274 -19.02 8.88 11.26
C ARG A 274 -17.66 8.59 10.63
N LEU A 275 -17.57 8.58 9.30
CA LEU A 275 -16.30 8.44 8.58
C LEU A 275 -15.35 9.62 8.84
N ILE A 276 -15.88 10.85 8.91
CA ILE A 276 -15.11 12.03 9.32
C ILE A 276 -14.55 11.84 10.73
N ASP A 277 -15.37 11.40 11.69
CA ASP A 277 -14.91 11.14 13.06
C ASP A 277 -13.85 10.01 13.11
N ALA A 278 -13.95 9.02 12.21
CA ALA A 278 -13.01 7.90 12.15
C ALA A 278 -11.61 8.31 11.66
N LEU A 279 -11.45 9.50 11.07
CA LEU A 279 -10.13 10.09 10.81
C LEU A 279 -9.37 10.46 12.11
N ALA A 280 -10.00 10.40 13.28
CA ALA A 280 -9.33 10.60 14.57
C ALA A 280 -9.16 9.29 15.38
N ASP A 281 -9.47 8.14 14.78
CA ASP A 281 -9.39 6.84 15.45
C ASP A 281 -7.94 6.52 15.93
N PRO A 282 -7.75 5.89 17.11
CA PRO A 282 -6.42 5.55 17.60
C PRO A 282 -5.62 4.66 16.65
N SER A 283 -6.29 3.80 15.88
CA SER A 283 -5.68 2.92 14.90
C SER A 283 -5.44 3.61 13.57
N VAL A 284 -4.18 3.60 13.13
CA VAL A 284 -3.76 4.12 11.82
C VAL A 284 -4.53 3.46 10.68
N SER A 285 -4.76 2.14 10.78
CA SER A 285 -5.48 1.39 9.74
C SER A 285 -6.92 1.84 9.60
N ILE A 286 -7.59 2.22 10.69
CA ILE A 286 -8.97 2.74 10.64
C ILE A 286 -8.99 4.16 10.10
N ARG A 287 -8.09 5.05 10.55
CA ARG A 287 -8.00 6.41 9.99
C ARG A 287 -7.77 6.39 8.48
N ARG A 288 -6.91 5.49 8.02
CA ARG A 288 -6.63 5.28 6.60
C ARG A 288 -7.85 4.73 5.85
N THR A 289 -8.53 3.71 6.38
CA THR A 289 -9.77 3.19 5.77
C THR A 289 -10.85 4.26 5.70
N ALA A 290 -11.02 5.07 6.74
CA ALA A 290 -11.92 6.22 6.71
C ALA A 290 -11.53 7.21 5.61
N GLY A 291 -10.23 7.51 5.47
CA GLY A 291 -9.72 8.34 4.38
C GLY A 291 -10.02 7.78 2.98
N ASP A 292 -9.85 6.47 2.77
CA ASP A 292 -10.21 5.79 1.53
C ASP A 292 -11.71 5.94 1.24
N CYS A 293 -12.56 5.58 2.21
CA CYS A 293 -14.00 5.66 2.06
C CYS A 293 -14.46 7.09 1.74
N LEU A 294 -13.87 8.10 2.38
CA LEU A 294 -14.19 9.50 2.09
C LEU A 294 -13.76 9.93 0.69
N SER A 295 -12.61 9.45 0.21
CA SER A 295 -12.17 9.63 -1.19
C SER A 295 -13.14 8.98 -2.17
N ASP A 296 -13.55 7.74 -1.92
CA ASP A 296 -14.46 7.00 -2.80
C ASP A 296 -15.87 7.63 -2.83
N ILE A 297 -16.35 8.11 -1.69
CA ILE A 297 -17.64 8.84 -1.58
C ILE A 297 -17.59 10.18 -2.32
N GLY A 298 -16.43 10.86 -2.34
CA GLY A 298 -16.28 12.09 -3.11
C GLY A 298 -16.94 13.34 -2.53
N ASN A 299 -17.33 13.34 -1.25
CA ASN A 299 -18.11 14.44 -0.67
C ASN A 299 -17.21 15.55 -0.09
N LYS A 300 -17.34 16.76 -0.64
CA LYS A 300 -16.59 17.97 -0.24
C LYS A 300 -16.75 18.38 1.22
N ARG A 301 -17.79 17.93 1.92
CA ARG A 301 -17.95 18.18 3.37
C ARG A 301 -16.80 17.61 4.21
N ALA A 302 -16.05 16.64 3.68
CA ALA A 302 -14.87 16.10 4.34
C ALA A 302 -13.59 16.96 4.18
N ILE A 303 -13.59 18.03 3.38
CA ILE A 303 -12.42 18.90 3.15
C ILE A 303 -11.79 19.39 4.47
N PRO A 304 -12.55 19.95 5.45
CA PRO A 304 -11.94 20.41 6.71
C PRO A 304 -11.26 19.29 7.49
N ALA A 305 -11.86 18.10 7.52
CA ALA A 305 -11.30 16.95 8.22
C ALA A 305 -10.03 16.43 7.52
N MET A 306 -10.02 16.44 6.18
CA MET A 306 -8.86 16.04 5.38
C MET A 306 -7.73 17.06 5.47
N ILE A 307 -8.03 18.36 5.58
CA ILE A 307 -7.04 19.39 5.92
C ILE A 307 -6.35 19.06 7.25
N ASN A 308 -7.11 18.66 8.28
CA ASN A 308 -6.53 18.25 9.55
C ASN A 308 -5.67 16.98 9.41
N ALA A 309 -6.12 16.01 8.61
CA ALA A 309 -5.42 14.74 8.36
C ALA A 309 -4.07 14.90 7.63
N LEU A 310 -3.79 16.05 6.98
CA LEU A 310 -2.45 16.37 6.48
C LEU A 310 -1.38 16.43 7.57
N ASN A 311 -1.78 16.63 8.84
CA ASN A 311 -0.88 16.66 9.99
C ASN A 311 -0.83 15.32 10.75
N ASP A 312 -1.42 14.25 10.21
CA ASP A 312 -1.41 12.94 10.87
C ASP A 312 0.03 12.43 11.05
N LYS A 313 0.28 11.69 12.14
CA LYS A 313 1.60 11.06 12.40
C LYS A 313 1.95 10.00 11.34
N SER A 314 0.95 9.34 10.77
CA SER A 314 1.10 8.33 9.73
C SER A 314 1.23 8.97 8.36
N ARG A 315 2.34 8.65 7.68
CA ARG A 315 2.58 8.98 6.27
C ARG A 315 1.42 8.57 5.36
N LEU A 316 0.83 7.40 5.60
CA LEU A 316 -0.25 6.86 4.79
C LEU A 316 -1.51 7.71 4.89
N VAL A 317 -1.85 8.15 6.11
CA VAL A 317 -3.01 9.02 6.34
C VAL A 317 -2.78 10.38 5.70
N ARG A 318 -1.57 10.95 5.85
CA ARG A 318 -1.20 12.21 5.17
C ARG A 318 -1.30 12.10 3.65
N TRP A 319 -0.81 10.99 3.07
CA TRP A 319 -0.90 10.74 1.63
C TRP A 319 -2.37 10.68 1.17
N ARG A 320 -3.23 9.97 1.91
CA ARG A 320 -4.66 9.87 1.61
C ARG A 320 -5.35 11.24 1.69
N ALA A 321 -5.02 12.04 2.71
CA ALA A 321 -5.50 13.41 2.83
C ALA A 321 -5.07 14.28 1.65
N ALA A 322 -3.80 14.23 1.26
CA ALA A 322 -3.29 14.96 0.11
C ALA A 322 -3.96 14.52 -1.20
N ARG A 323 -4.21 13.22 -1.39
CA ARG A 323 -4.92 12.69 -2.55
C ARG A 323 -6.37 13.16 -2.60
N PHE A 324 -7.10 13.07 -1.49
CA PHE A 324 -8.46 13.59 -1.38
C PHE A 324 -8.52 15.08 -1.75
N LEU A 325 -7.59 15.88 -1.21
CA LEU A 325 -7.55 17.33 -1.46
C LEU A 325 -7.11 17.65 -2.89
N TYR A 326 -6.31 16.79 -3.53
CA TYR A 326 -6.11 16.87 -4.97
C TYR A 326 -7.41 16.62 -5.73
N GLU A 327 -8.16 15.57 -5.43
CA GLU A 327 -9.37 15.25 -6.18
C GLU A 327 -10.48 16.30 -5.95
N LEU A 328 -10.67 16.76 -4.71
CA LEU A 328 -11.87 17.47 -4.27
C LEU A 328 -11.61 18.81 -3.57
N GLY A 329 -10.39 19.05 -3.11
CA GLY A 329 -10.04 20.22 -2.30
C GLY A 329 -10.28 21.55 -3.03
N ASP A 330 -10.53 22.59 -2.27
CA ASP A 330 -10.73 23.95 -2.77
C ASP A 330 -9.70 24.91 -2.17
N LYS A 331 -9.86 26.21 -2.43
CA LYS A 331 -8.92 27.23 -1.99
C LYS A 331 -8.71 27.25 -0.47
N THR A 332 -9.66 26.74 0.33
CA THR A 332 -9.51 26.66 1.79
C THR A 332 -8.39 25.72 2.22
N ALA A 333 -8.04 24.74 1.38
CA ALA A 333 -6.97 23.78 1.68
C ALA A 333 -5.56 24.30 1.39
N LEU A 334 -5.41 25.37 0.60
CA LEU A 334 -4.10 25.85 0.13
C LEU A 334 -3.15 26.20 1.28
N ALA A 335 -3.65 26.88 2.30
CA ALA A 335 -2.82 27.27 3.45
C ALA A 335 -2.21 26.04 4.13
N ALA A 336 -3.02 25.00 4.37
CA ALA A 336 -2.55 23.77 4.99
C ALA A 336 -1.63 22.96 4.09
N LEU A 337 -1.93 22.88 2.79
CA LEU A 337 -1.10 22.18 1.81
C LEU A 337 0.31 22.80 1.71
N HIS A 338 0.43 24.13 1.69
CA HIS A 338 1.73 24.80 1.66
C HIS A 338 2.57 24.54 2.93
N LEU A 339 1.94 24.35 4.10
CA LEU A 339 2.66 24.00 5.33
C LEU A 339 3.34 22.62 5.25
N VAL A 340 2.80 21.70 4.44
CA VAL A 340 3.29 20.32 4.31
C VAL A 340 3.90 20.03 2.93
N GLU A 341 4.11 21.05 2.10
CA GLU A 341 4.60 20.93 0.71
C GLU A 341 5.98 20.26 0.63
N ASN A 342 6.81 20.46 1.64
CA ASN A 342 8.14 19.86 1.78
C ASN A 342 8.13 18.71 2.79
N SER A 343 7.02 17.95 2.88
CA SER A 343 6.95 16.72 3.68
C SER A 343 8.15 15.81 3.39
N PRO A 344 8.76 15.21 4.42
CA PRO A 344 9.98 14.42 4.26
C PRO A 344 9.76 13.19 3.36
N GLU A 345 8.53 12.70 3.27
CA GLU A 345 8.20 11.57 2.41
C GLU A 345 7.82 12.02 1.00
N PHE A 346 8.62 11.58 0.03
CA PHE A 346 8.49 11.94 -1.38
C PHE A 346 7.08 11.76 -1.95
N GLU A 347 6.43 10.62 -1.67
CA GLU A 347 5.07 10.34 -2.17
C GLU A 347 4.05 11.36 -1.64
N VAL A 348 4.21 11.80 -0.39
CA VAL A 348 3.31 12.79 0.24
C VAL A 348 3.57 14.17 -0.34
N SER A 349 4.83 14.61 -0.39
CA SER A 349 5.17 15.94 -0.92
C SER A 349 4.83 16.06 -2.41
N LEU A 350 5.04 15.01 -3.19
CA LEU A 350 4.58 14.95 -4.58
C LEU A 350 3.08 15.18 -4.65
N GLN A 351 2.28 14.35 -3.97
CA GLN A 351 0.82 14.44 -3.98
C GLN A 351 0.30 15.81 -3.51
N VAL A 352 0.91 16.40 -2.48
CA VAL A 352 0.59 17.74 -1.98
C VAL A 352 0.83 18.80 -3.06
N LYS A 353 1.97 18.76 -3.75
CA LYS A 353 2.27 19.69 -4.85
C LYS A 353 1.28 19.55 -5.99
N GLN A 354 0.84 18.32 -6.31
CA GLN A 354 -0.23 18.09 -7.28
C GLN A 354 -1.53 18.77 -6.84
N ALA A 355 -1.92 18.61 -5.57
CA ALA A 355 -3.10 19.24 -5.01
C ALA A 355 -3.06 20.77 -5.11
N ILE A 356 -1.95 21.38 -4.70
CA ILE A 356 -1.73 22.83 -4.79
C ILE A 356 -1.89 23.31 -6.22
N HIS A 357 -1.14 22.72 -7.16
CA HIS A 357 -1.17 23.10 -8.58
C HIS A 357 -2.59 23.03 -9.14
N ARG A 358 -3.30 21.93 -8.87
CA ARG A 358 -4.66 21.75 -9.36
C ARG A 358 -5.64 22.75 -8.76
N ILE A 359 -5.58 23.00 -7.46
CA ILE A 359 -6.46 23.98 -6.79
C ILE A 359 -6.20 25.41 -7.30
N GLN A 360 -4.94 25.77 -7.55
CA GLN A 360 -4.58 27.11 -8.04
C GLN A 360 -4.96 27.32 -9.51
N THR A 361 -4.69 26.34 -10.37
CA THR A 361 -4.86 26.46 -11.82
C THR A 361 -6.24 26.02 -12.32
N GLY A 362 -6.99 25.27 -11.51
CA GLY A 362 -8.23 24.62 -11.92
C GLY A 362 -8.02 23.46 -12.91
N LYS A 363 -6.76 23.07 -13.18
CA LYS A 363 -6.40 22.00 -14.11
C LYS A 363 -5.85 20.80 -13.36
N SER A 364 -6.35 19.61 -13.69
CA SER A 364 -5.84 18.34 -13.13
C SER A 364 -4.52 17.88 -13.78
N GLU A 365 -4.10 18.52 -14.87
CA GLU A 365 -2.85 18.19 -15.53
C GLU A 365 -1.69 19.04 -15.01
N ILE A 366 -0.67 18.35 -14.50
CA ILE A 366 0.63 18.93 -14.23
C ILE A 366 1.40 18.83 -15.55
N ASP A 367 1.77 19.96 -16.13
CA ASP A 367 2.83 19.98 -17.15
C ASP A 367 4.05 19.25 -16.54
N PRO A 368 4.61 18.22 -17.18
CA PRO A 368 5.76 17.49 -16.66
C PRO A 368 6.82 18.44 -16.11
N MET A 369 7.43 18.14 -14.95
CA MET A 369 8.25 19.07 -14.17
C MET A 369 9.30 19.85 -15.00
N TRP A 370 9.80 19.27 -16.10
CA TRP A 370 10.73 19.92 -17.05
C TRP A 370 10.12 21.11 -17.83
N LYS A 371 8.82 21.11 -18.12
CA LYS A 371 8.10 22.22 -18.78
C LYS A 371 7.83 23.40 -17.84
N GLN A 372 7.81 23.16 -16.52
CA GLN A 372 7.65 24.22 -15.53
C GLN A 372 8.97 24.98 -15.33
N LEU A 373 10.10 24.27 -15.40
CA LEU A 373 11.44 24.87 -15.28
C LEU A 373 11.82 25.73 -16.50
N SER A 374 11.29 25.44 -17.69
CA SER A 374 11.57 26.23 -18.90
C SER A 374 10.82 27.57 -18.97
N LYS A 375 9.83 27.81 -18.09
CA LYS A 375 9.05 29.06 -18.06
C LYS A 375 9.61 30.10 -17.08
N ASN A 376 10.51 29.69 -16.17
CA ASN A 376 11.17 30.54 -15.18
C ASN A 376 12.69 30.66 -15.42
N GLY A 377 13.15 30.36 -16.63
CA GLY A 377 14.56 30.43 -17.06
C GLY A 377 14.82 31.58 -18.01
#